data_AF-A0A6M1RUF1-F1
#
_entry.id   AF-A0A6M1RUF1-F1
#
_cell.length_a   1.000
_cell.length_b   1.000
_cell.length_c   1.000
_cell.angle_alpha   90.00
_cell.angle_beta   90.00
_cell.angle_gamma   90.00
#
_symmetry.space_group_name_H-M   'P 1'
#
loop_
_entity.id
_entity.type
_entity.pdbx_description
1 polymer ?
#
loop_
_entity_poly.entity_id
_entity_poly.type
_entity_poly.pdbx_seq_one_letter_code
_entity_poly.pdbx_strand_id
1 'polypeptide(L)'
;MKTAANKSNFTPNAKQRLKKCVSSLVADPSLIRNKIAHGQWIKTLNRDNTKLNPDLTASIHSLDAVKVEMWFDCQKILSEIVELLVESPNKAFMASYWGMIEKVEQIPIDRAAWTISSKRMRLKTKRAPDRS
;
A
#
# COMPACT_ATOMS: atom_id res chain seq x y z
N MET A 1 27.93 13.23 21.44
CA MET A 1 27.03 12.19 20.90
C MET A 1 25.92 11.94 21.93
N LYS A 2 24.70 12.42 21.66
CA LYS A 2 23.57 12.26 22.58
C LYS A 2 22.88 10.92 22.30
N THR A 3 22.73 10.14 23.36
CA THR A 3 22.17 8.80 23.46
C THR A 3 20.87 8.65 22.67
N ALA A 4 20.92 7.88 21.59
CA ALA A 4 19.74 7.51 20.82
C ALA A 4 18.93 6.45 21.57
N ALA A 5 17.64 6.74 21.76
CA ALA A 5 16.54 5.78 21.86
C ALA A 5 16.59 4.71 22.98
N ASN A 6 16.51 5.11 24.25
CA ASN A 6 16.31 4.15 25.36
C ASN A 6 14.87 3.98 25.87
N LYS A 7 13.85 4.69 25.35
CA LYS A 7 12.42 4.44 25.67
C LYS A 7 11.47 4.84 24.53
N SER A 8 11.77 4.40 23.32
CA SER A 8 10.81 4.43 22.22
C SER A 8 9.86 3.24 22.44
N ASN A 9 8.62 3.45 22.90
CA ASN A 9 7.58 2.39 23.03
C ASN A 9 7.09 1.90 21.65
N PHE A 10 8.00 1.78 20.69
CA PHE A 10 7.77 0.99 19.49
C PHE A 10 7.66 -0.46 19.91
N THR A 11 6.42 -0.88 20.18
CA THR A 11 6.16 -2.22 20.68
C THR A 11 6.52 -3.24 19.60
N PRO A 12 6.91 -4.47 19.97
CA PRO A 12 7.08 -5.57 19.03
C PRO A 12 5.87 -5.74 18.08
N ASN A 13 4.66 -5.42 18.57
CA ASN A 13 3.42 -5.42 17.80
C ASN A 13 3.44 -4.39 16.65
N ALA A 14 3.80 -3.13 16.92
CA ALA A 14 3.90 -2.10 15.89
C ALA A 14 4.87 -2.48 14.77
N LYS A 15 6.03 -3.05 15.14
CA LYS A 15 7.02 -3.56 14.19
C LYS A 15 6.45 -4.65 13.30
N GLN A 16 5.73 -5.59 13.90
CA GLN A 16 5.13 -6.70 13.19
C GLN A 16 4.04 -6.22 12.22
N ARG A 17 3.16 -5.32 12.65
CA ARG A 17 2.11 -4.73 11.81
C ARG A 17 2.69 -3.97 10.63
N LEU A 18 3.71 -3.14 10.85
CA LEU A 18 4.41 -2.43 9.76
C LEU A 18 5.04 -3.40 8.77
N LYS A 19 5.74 -4.44 9.24
CA LYS A 19 6.31 -5.46 8.35
C LYS A 19 5.24 -6.14 7.50
N LYS A 20 4.08 -6.45 8.10
CA LYS A 20 2.93 -7.02 7.38
C LYS A 20 2.43 -6.07 6.30
N CYS A 21 2.23 -4.79 6.64
CA CYS A 21 1.82 -3.76 5.69
C CYS A 21 2.82 -3.62 4.53
N VAL A 22 4.12 -3.57 4.82
CA VAL A 22 5.17 -3.48 3.78
C VAL A 22 5.14 -4.72 2.88
N SER A 23 4.99 -5.91 3.44
CA SER A 23 4.88 -7.14 2.65
C SER A 23 3.69 -7.07 1.68
N SER A 24 2.48 -6.81 2.19
CA SER A 24 1.25 -6.89 1.39
C SER A 24 1.02 -5.69 0.46
N LEU A 25 1.54 -4.51 0.79
CA LEU A 25 1.23 -3.26 0.07
C LEU A 25 2.43 -2.73 -0.73
N VAL A 26 3.63 -3.26 -0.52
CA VAL A 26 4.85 -2.88 -1.26
C VAL A 26 5.46 -4.08 -1.96
N ALA A 27 5.81 -5.13 -1.21
CA ALA A 27 6.54 -6.27 -1.77
C ALA A 27 5.68 -7.06 -2.77
N ASP A 28 4.47 -7.47 -2.40
CA ASP A 28 3.60 -8.24 -3.29
C ASP A 28 3.24 -7.45 -4.57
N PRO A 29 2.82 -6.16 -4.50
CA PRO A 29 2.61 -5.36 -5.71
C PRO A 29 3.87 -5.17 -6.55
N SER A 30 5.07 -5.15 -5.95
CA SER A 30 6.32 -5.03 -6.70
C SER A 30 6.59 -6.24 -7.60
N LEU A 31 6.21 -7.45 -7.16
CA LEU A 31 6.32 -8.67 -7.97
C LEU A 31 5.43 -8.57 -9.21
N ILE A 32 4.19 -8.11 -9.01
CA ILE A 32 3.22 -7.88 -10.08
C ILE A 32 3.75 -6.82 -11.06
N ARG A 33 4.21 -5.67 -10.56
CA ARG A 33 4.80 -4.60 -11.38
C ARG A 33 5.98 -5.11 -12.21
N ASN A 34 6.86 -5.91 -11.62
CA ASN A 34 8.02 -6.46 -12.33
C ASN A 34 7.58 -7.34 -13.52
N LYS A 35 6.56 -8.19 -13.33
CA LYS A 35 6.04 -9.00 -14.44
C LYS A 35 5.41 -8.15 -15.54
N ILE A 36 4.65 -7.13 -15.17
CA ILE A 36 4.06 -6.16 -16.10
C ILE A 36 5.15 -5.43 -16.91
N ALA A 37 6.21 -4.95 -16.24
CA ALA A 37 7.33 -4.27 -16.89
C ALA A 37 8.08 -5.18 -17.87
N HIS A 38 8.11 -6.49 -17.62
CA HIS A 38 8.65 -7.49 -18.54
C HIS A 38 7.65 -7.94 -19.62
N GLY A 39 6.48 -7.30 -19.74
CA GLY A 39 5.48 -7.60 -20.77
C GLY A 39 4.63 -8.84 -20.49
N GLN A 40 4.69 -9.41 -19.27
CA GLN A 40 3.93 -10.60 -18.89
C GLN A 40 2.50 -10.24 -18.45
N TRP A 41 1.68 -9.75 -19.37
CA TRP A 41 0.31 -9.28 -19.09
C TRP A 41 -0.71 -10.42 -19.04
N ILE A 42 -0.63 -11.35 -20.01
CA ILE A 42 -1.65 -12.39 -20.21
C ILE A 42 -1.25 -13.70 -19.52
N LYS A 43 0.04 -14.03 -19.59
CA LYS A 43 0.64 -15.22 -18.98
C LYS A 43 1.90 -14.80 -18.25
N THR A 44 2.02 -15.16 -16.98
CA THR A 44 3.21 -14.89 -16.17
C THR A 44 4.03 -16.14 -15.95
N LEU A 45 5.34 -15.97 -15.83
CA LEU A 45 6.27 -17.03 -15.50
C LEU A 45 6.65 -16.96 -14.01
N ASN A 46 7.13 -18.06 -13.46
CA ASN A 46 7.81 -18.07 -12.17
C ASN A 46 9.11 -17.22 -12.19
N ARG A 47 9.81 -17.13 -11.06
CA ARG A 47 11.04 -16.32 -10.94
C ARG A 47 12.14 -16.81 -11.88
N ASP A 48 12.30 -18.12 -12.01
CA ASP A 48 13.36 -18.75 -12.81
C ASP A 48 12.99 -18.83 -14.31
N ASN A 49 11.82 -18.31 -14.70
CA ASN A 49 11.29 -18.33 -16.07
C ASN A 49 11.19 -19.74 -16.69
N THR A 50 11.07 -20.78 -15.88
CA THR A 50 11.00 -22.17 -16.33
C THR A 50 9.58 -22.68 -16.52
N LYS A 51 8.59 -22.06 -15.85
CA LYS A 51 7.19 -22.50 -15.84
C LYS A 51 6.22 -21.33 -15.73
N LEU A 52 4.99 -21.55 -16.19
CA LEU A 52 3.87 -20.63 -15.95
C LEU A 52 3.55 -20.53 -14.45
N ASN A 53 3.17 -19.33 -14.00
CA ASN A 53 2.68 -19.07 -12.66
C ASN A 53 1.19 -18.68 -12.74
N PRO A 54 0.25 -19.62 -12.49
CA PRO A 54 -1.18 -19.33 -12.61
C PRO A 54 -1.64 -18.29 -11.57
N ASP A 55 -1.10 -18.31 -10.35
CA ASP A 55 -1.50 -17.40 -9.27
C ASP A 55 -1.13 -15.95 -9.58
N LEU A 56 0.09 -15.74 -10.08
CA LEU A 56 0.55 -14.41 -10.47
C LEU A 56 -0.17 -13.91 -11.73
N THR A 57 -0.54 -14.83 -12.62
CA THR A 57 -1.37 -14.52 -13.80
C THR A 57 -2.75 -14.06 -13.37
N ALA A 58 -3.43 -14.81 -12.48
CA ALA A 58 -4.72 -14.42 -11.93
C ALA A 58 -4.64 -13.09 -11.16
N SER A 59 -3.55 -12.86 -10.43
CA SER A 59 -3.32 -11.60 -9.72
C SER A 59 -3.26 -10.40 -10.67
N ILE A 60 -2.55 -10.51 -11.79
CA ILE A 60 -2.50 -9.48 -12.84
C ILE A 60 -3.87 -9.26 -13.48
N HIS A 61 -4.60 -10.33 -13.83
CA HIS A 61 -5.94 -10.22 -14.43
C HIS A 61 -6.96 -9.58 -13.49
N SER A 62 -6.78 -9.73 -12.17
CA SER A 62 -7.64 -9.09 -11.16
C SER A 62 -7.31 -7.62 -10.89
N LEU A 63 -6.29 -7.04 -11.55
CA LEU A 63 -5.94 -5.64 -11.34
C LEU A 63 -6.97 -4.71 -11.96
N ASP A 64 -7.32 -3.68 -11.20
CA ASP A 64 -8.07 -2.54 -11.70
C ASP A 64 -7.54 -1.21 -11.16
N ALA A 65 -8.10 -0.12 -11.66
CA ALA A 65 -7.73 1.23 -11.26
C ALA A 65 -8.09 1.58 -9.80
N VAL A 66 -8.92 0.78 -9.13
CA VAL A 66 -9.26 0.97 -7.70
C VAL A 66 -8.17 0.33 -6.85
N LYS A 67 -7.78 -0.91 -7.16
CA LYS A 67 -6.74 -1.66 -6.46
C LYS A 67 -5.38 -0.98 -6.58
N VAL A 68 -5.04 -0.49 -7.77
CA VAL A 68 -3.78 0.24 -8.00
C VAL A 68 -3.76 1.56 -7.20
N GLU A 69 -4.83 2.35 -7.23
CA GLU A 69 -4.92 3.59 -6.45
C GLU A 69 -4.86 3.34 -4.94
N MET A 70 -5.53 2.29 -4.46
CA MET A 70 -5.42 1.85 -3.07
C MET A 70 -3.97 1.57 -2.67
N TRP A 71 -3.21 0.86 -3.50
CA TRP A 71 -1.79 0.64 -3.25
C TRP A 71 -1.00 1.95 -3.16
N PHE A 72 -1.22 2.89 -4.09
CA PHE A 72 -0.58 4.21 -4.04
C PHE A 72 -0.88 4.96 -2.73
N ASP A 73 -2.15 5.00 -2.31
CA ASP A 73 -2.54 5.70 -1.09
C ASP A 73 -1.91 5.08 0.17
N CYS A 74 -1.89 3.75 0.24
CA CYS A 74 -1.21 3.03 1.32
C CYS A 74 0.30 3.28 1.32
N GLN A 75 0.95 3.22 0.16
CA GLN A 75 2.39 3.44 0.04
C GLN A 75 2.81 4.86 0.42
N LYS A 76 1.96 5.86 0.12
CA LYS A 76 2.20 7.24 0.52
C LYS A 76 2.30 7.36 2.05
N ILE A 77 1.34 6.77 2.77
CA ILE A 77 1.35 6.80 4.24
C ILE A 77 2.54 6.00 4.80
N LEU A 78 2.85 4.84 4.22
CA LEU A 78 4.02 4.06 4.64
C LEU A 78 5.33 4.83 4.44
N SER A 79 5.44 5.61 3.36
CA SER A 79 6.61 6.47 3.10
C SER A 79 6.72 7.58 4.15
N GLU A 80 5.60 8.22 4.48
CA GLU A 80 5.53 9.26 5.54
C GLU A 80 5.93 8.69 6.92
N ILE A 81 5.54 7.44 7.25
CA ILE A 81 5.99 6.77 8.48
C ILE A 81 7.52 6.64 8.49
N VAL A 82 8.13 6.27 7.37
CA VAL A 82 9.59 6.13 7.24
C VAL A 82 10.29 7.50 7.32
N GLU A 83 9.75 8.52 6.65
CA GLU A 83 10.25 9.90 6.72
C GLU A 83 10.27 10.39 8.18
N LEU A 84 9.15 10.26 8.90
CA LEU A 84 9.08 10.65 10.31
C LEU A 84 10.05 9.87 11.20
N LEU A 85 10.25 8.57 10.92
CA LEU A 85 11.21 7.75 11.65
C LEU A 85 12.65 8.26 11.46
N VAL A 86 12.99 8.75 10.27
CA VAL A 86 14.32 9.28 9.96
C VAL A 86 14.49 10.70 10.51
N GLU A 87 13.52 11.59 10.29
CA GLU A 87 13.62 13.01 10.62
C GLU A 87 13.35 13.33 12.09
N SER A 88 12.43 12.60 12.73
CA SER A 88 11.99 12.88 14.11
C SER A 88 11.60 11.61 14.87
N PRO A 89 12.53 10.65 15.05
CA PRO A 89 12.24 9.33 15.61
C PRO A 89 11.64 9.37 17.02
N ASN A 90 12.01 10.36 17.83
CA ASN A 90 11.63 10.45 19.24
C ASN A 90 10.48 11.43 19.51
N LYS A 91 9.99 12.16 18.50
CA LYS A 91 8.92 13.16 18.68
C LYS A 91 7.78 12.93 17.68
N ALA A 92 7.93 13.36 16.44
CA ALA A 92 6.83 13.30 15.48
C ALA A 92 6.44 11.84 15.18
N PHE A 93 7.44 10.97 14.95
CA PHE A 93 7.18 9.55 14.75
C PHE A 93 6.41 8.94 15.93
N MET A 94 6.93 9.06 17.16
CA MET A 94 6.30 8.52 18.37
C MET A 94 4.87 9.01 18.59
N ALA A 95 4.56 10.24 18.18
CA ALA A 95 3.23 10.83 18.34
C ALA A 95 2.20 10.33 17.32
N SER A 96 2.61 9.96 16.11
CA SER A 96 1.68 9.71 14.99
C SER A 96 1.70 8.30 14.42
N TYR A 97 2.80 7.54 14.59
CA TYR A 97 3.02 6.28 13.83
C TYR A 97 1.89 5.27 13.98
N TRP A 98 1.29 5.18 15.18
CA TRP A 98 0.25 4.20 15.45
C TRP A 98 -1.03 4.48 14.65
N GLY A 99 -1.53 5.71 14.69
CA GLY A 99 -2.70 6.11 13.91
C GLY A 99 -2.47 6.01 12.40
N MET A 100 -1.23 6.21 11.95
CA MET A 100 -0.86 6.01 10.55
C MET A 100 -0.90 4.54 10.14
N ILE A 101 -0.44 3.62 11.01
CA ILE A 101 -0.57 2.16 10.78
C ILE A 101 -2.04 1.77 10.69
N GLU A 102 -2.86 2.20 11.64
CA GLU A 102 -4.30 1.91 11.63
C GLU A 102 -4.97 2.42 10.35
N LYS A 103 -4.62 3.63 9.91
CA LYS A 103 -5.12 4.18 8.64
C LYS A 103 -4.72 3.34 7.44
N VAL A 104 -3.47 2.86 7.36
CA VAL A 104 -3.01 1.98 6.27
C VAL A 104 -3.78 0.67 6.25
N GLU A 105 -4.04 0.08 7.42
CA GLU A 105 -4.79 -1.18 7.53
C GLU A 105 -6.28 -1.02 7.23
N GLN A 106 -6.85 0.16 7.51
CA GLN A 106 -8.27 0.45 7.29
C GLN A 106 -8.59 0.72 5.81
N ILE A 107 -7.67 1.30 5.04
CA ILE A 107 -7.90 1.64 3.62
C ILE A 107 -8.40 0.43 2.78
N PRO A 108 -7.76 -0.76 2.82
CA PRO A 108 -8.25 -1.94 2.11
C PRO A 108 -9.66 -2.38 2.54
N ILE A 109 -10.00 -2.21 3.82
CA ILE A 109 -11.31 -2.57 4.37
C ILE A 109 -12.37 -1.62 3.82
N ASP A 110 -12.13 -0.31 3.91
CA ASP A 110 -13.06 0.72 3.43
C ASP A 110 -13.31 0.65 1.92
N ARG A 111 -12.32 0.12 1.18
CA ARG A 111 -12.35 0.01 -0.28
C ARG A 111 -12.70 -1.38 -0.77
N ALA A 112 -12.98 -2.35 0.10
CA ALA A 112 -13.29 -3.72 -0.29
C ALA A 112 -14.48 -3.81 -1.26
N ALA A 113 -15.46 -2.91 -1.13
CA ALA A 113 -16.64 -2.84 -1.99
C ALA A 113 -16.50 -1.86 -3.19
N TRP A 114 -15.34 -1.21 -3.35
CA TRP A 114 -15.16 -0.25 -4.43
C TRP A 114 -14.94 -0.97 -5.76
N THR A 115 -15.55 -0.43 -6.81
CA THR A 115 -15.45 -0.96 -8.17
C THR A 115 -15.10 0.18 -9.12
N ILE A 116 -14.62 -0.15 -10.32
CA ILE A 116 -14.40 0.86 -11.38
C ILE A 116 -15.68 1.69 -11.61
N SER A 117 -16.86 1.05 -11.55
CA SER A 117 -18.15 1.71 -11.73
C SER A 117 -18.44 2.73 -10.63
N SER A 118 -18.25 2.36 -9.35
CA SER A 118 -18.47 3.30 -8.24
C SER A 118 -17.46 4.45 -8.26
N LYS A 119 -16.20 4.17 -8.64
CA LYS A 119 -15.19 5.22 -8.85
C LYS A 119 -15.59 6.19 -9.98
N ARG A 120 -16.04 5.67 -11.12
CA ARG A 120 -16.52 6.50 -12.24
C ARG A 120 -17.67 7.40 -11.82
N MET A 121 -18.62 6.90 -11.03
CA MET A 121 -19.74 7.70 -10.50
C MET A 121 -19.24 8.87 -9.65
N ARG A 122 -18.35 8.60 -8.69
CA ARG A 122 -17.78 9.66 -7.81
C ARG A 122 -17.02 10.73 -8.58
N LEU A 123 -16.26 10.36 -9.61
CA LEU A 123 -15.55 11.31 -10.46
C LEU A 123 -16.53 12.20 -11.25
N LYS A 124 -17.68 11.68 -11.66
CA LYS A 124 -18.73 12.46 -12.32
C LYS A 124 -19.41 13.42 -11.34
N THR A 125 -19.73 12.96 -10.13
CA THR A 125 -20.32 13.81 -9.08
C THR A 125 -19.39 14.97 -8.70
N LYS A 126 -18.08 14.71 -8.56
CA LYS A 126 -17.08 15.76 -8.28
C LYS A 126 -16.95 16.82 -9.40
N ARG A 127 -17.34 16.47 -10.63
CA ARG A 127 -17.32 17.37 -11.79
C ARG A 127 -18.63 18.12 -12.00
N ALA A 128 -19.72 17.73 -11.34
CA ALA A 128 -20.96 18.48 -11.43
C ALA A 128 -20.74 19.84 -10.72
N PRO A 129 -21.01 20.99 -11.40
CA PRO A 129 -20.94 22.28 -10.75
C PRO A 129 -21.95 22.33 -9.62
N ASP A 130 -21.56 22.95 -8.51
CA ASP A 130 -22.42 23.21 -7.37
C ASP A 130 -23.61 24.05 -7.86
N ARG A 131 -24.77 23.41 -8.03
CA ARG A 131 -26.02 24.13 -8.29
C ARG A 131 -26.59 24.43 -6.91
N SER A 132 -26.18 25.60 -6.42
CA SER A 132 -26.76 26.36 -5.31
C SER A 132 -28.29 26.34 -5.33
#